data_AF-A0A497E9N3-F1
#
_entry.id   AF-A0A497E9N3-F1
#
_cell.length_a   1.000
_cell.length_b   1.000
_cell.length_c   1.000
_cell.angle_alpha   90.00
_cell.angle_beta   90.00
_cell.angle_gamma   90.00
#
_symmetry.space_group_name_H-M   'P 1'
#
loop_
_entity.id
_entity.type
_entity.pdbx_description
1 polymer ?
#
loop_
_entity_poly.entity_id
_entity_poly.type
_entity_poly.pdbx_seq_one_letter_code
_entity_poly.pdbx_strand_id
1 'polypeptide(L)' 'MTYYASTINSPCGLLQIVVNADGILSHIEFLEVLKGPSVVDRLKADDIEVLHDTGHTNEIESQLKEYFAGERMVFE' A
#
# COMPACT_ATOMS: atom_id res chain seq x y z
N MET A 1 -10.97 -11.26 -7.15
CA MET A 1 -11.25 -10.15 -6.21
C MET A 1 -10.23 -9.07 -6.54
N THR A 2 -10.66 -7.85 -6.83
CA THR A 2 -9.74 -6.79 -7.32
C THR A 2 -9.08 -6.09 -6.15
N TYR A 3 -7.77 -5.87 -6.25
CA TYR A 3 -7.01 -5.07 -5.31
C TYR A 3 -6.56 -3.77 -5.96
N TYR A 4 -6.34 -2.76 -5.14
CA TYR A 4 -5.82 -1.48 -5.56
C TYR A 4 -4.48 -1.22 -4.89
N ALA A 5 -3.49 -0.80 -5.66
CA ALA A 5 -2.15 -0.59 -5.16
C ALA A 5 -1.61 0.80 -5.51
N SER A 6 -0.97 1.44 -4.54
CA SER A 6 -0.20 2.67 -4.74
C SER A 6 1.16 2.56 -4.09
N THR A 7 2.07 3.44 -4.48
CA THR A 7 3.40 3.54 -3.89
C THR A 7 3.62 4.96 -3.43
N ILE A 8 4.02 5.12 -2.17
CA ILE A 8 4.35 6.41 -1.58
C ILE A 8 5.80 6.47 -1.12
N ASN A 9 6.36 7.68 -1.09
CA ASN A 9 7.62 7.93 -0.42
C ASN A 9 7.39 8.04 1.08
N SER A 10 8.11 7.24 1.86
CA SER A 10 8.16 7.37 3.32
C SER A 10 9.57 7.80 3.75
N PRO A 11 9.75 8.25 5.01
CA PRO A 11 11.09 8.54 5.55
C PRO A 11 12.05 7.34 5.52
N CYS A 12 11.52 6.11 5.42
CA CYS A 12 12.30 4.87 5.40
C CYS A 12 12.46 4.25 4.00
N GLY A 13 11.98 4.92 2.95
CA GLY A 13 12.05 4.44 1.55
C GLY A 13 10.69 4.33 0.88
N LEU A 14 10.66 3.69 -0.29
CA LEU A 14 9.42 3.46 -1.05
C LEU A 14 8.53 2.42 -0.38
N LEU A 15 7.30 2.81 -0.06
CA LEU A 15 6.30 1.97 0.57
C LEU A 15 5.17 1.67 -0.41
N GLN A 16 4.91 0.40 -0.67
CA GLN A 16 3.77 -0.08 -1.44
C GLN A 16 2.60 -0.37 -0.50
N ILE A 17 1.45 0.19 -0.84
CA ILE A 17 0.17 0.02 -0.13
C ILE A 17 -0.74 -0.77 -1.05
N VAL A 18 -1.41 -1.78 -0.51
CA VAL A 18 -2.40 -2.56 -1.25
C VAL A 18 -3.68 -2.66 -0.42
N VAL A 19 -4.79 -2.20 -0.98
CA VAL A 19 -6.13 -2.27 -0.39
C VAL A 19 -7.03 -3.20 -1.19
N ASN A 20 -8.03 -3.77 -0.54
CA ASN A 20 -9.06 -4.55 -1.23
C ASN A 20 -10.08 -3.63 -1.93
N ALA A 21 -11.13 -4.21 -2.52
CA ALA A 21 -12.17 -3.45 -3.22
C ALA A 21 -12.96 -2.47 -2.34
N ASP A 22 -12.98 -2.69 -1.02
CA ASP A 22 -13.65 -1.83 -0.05
C ASP A 22 -12.73 -0.72 0.49
N GLY A 23 -11.50 -0.60 -0.03
CA GLY A 23 -10.49 0.35 0.47
C GLY A 23 -9.80 -0.08 1.77
N ILE A 24 -10.08 -1.30 2.27
CA ILE A 24 -9.48 -1.82 3.49
C ILE A 24 -8.04 -2.25 3.20
N LEU A 25 -7.11 -1.82 4.07
CA LEU A 25 -5.71 -2.20 3.98
C LEU A 25 -5.56 -3.73 4.03
N SER A 26 -4.99 -4.28 2.96
CA SER A 26 -4.70 -5.70 2.86
C SER A 26 -3.22 -5.99 3.06
N HIS A 27 -2.33 -5.17 2.48
CA HIS A 27 -0.89 -5.34 2.61
C HIS A 27 -0.16 -3.99 2.58
N ILE A 28 0.97 -3.93 3.29
CA ILE A 28 1.88 -2.78 3.27
C ILE A 28 3.33 -3.30 3.33
N GLU A 29 4.18 -2.90 2.40
CA GLU A 29 5.58 -3.34 2.36
C GLU A 29 6.55 -2.30 1.77
N PHE A 30 7.81 -2.37 2.16
CA PHE A 30 8.87 -1.55 1.57
C PHE A 30 9.45 -2.22 0.33
N LEU A 31 9.38 -1.54 -0.83
CA LEU A 31 9.85 -2.09 -2.11
C LEU A 31 11.37 -2.27 -2.16
N GLU A 32 12.12 -1.38 -1.53
CA GLU A 32 13.59 -1.38 -1.61
C GLU A 32 14.24 -2.37 -0.63
N VAL A 33 13.50 -2.84 0.37
CA VAL A 33 14.01 -3.76 1.39
C VAL A 33 13.91 -5.21 0.94
N LEU A 34 12.97 -5.52 0.04
CA LEU A 34 12.73 -6.87 -0.42
C LEU A 34 13.64 -7.19 -1.62
N LYS A 35 14.55 -8.16 -1.46
CA LYS A 35 15.30 -8.76 -2.58
C LYS A 35 14.44 -9.71 -3.43
N GLY A 36 13.12 -9.57 -3.38
CA GLY A 36 12.15 -10.51 -3.97
C GLY A 36 10.98 -9.78 -4.64
N PRO A 37 10.07 -10.53 -5.30
CA PRO A 37 8.92 -9.95 -6.00
C PRO A 37 8.01 -9.20 -5.03
N SER A 38 7.44 -8.06 -5.45
CA SER A 38 6.55 -7.25 -4.62
C SER A 38 5.22 -7.96 -4.31
N VAL A 39 4.41 -7.47 -3.36
CA VAL A 39 3.03 -7.97 -3.12
C VAL A 39 2.26 -7.97 -4.41
N VAL A 40 2.35 -6.90 -5.20
CA VAL A 40 1.64 -6.79 -6.48
C VAL A 40 2.07 -7.91 -7.44
N ASP A 41 3.36 -8.22 -7.50
CA ASP A 41 3.87 -9.31 -8.34
C ASP A 41 3.39 -10.68 -7.86
N ARG A 42 3.36 -10.90 -6.53
CA ARG A 42 2.85 -12.14 -5.93
C ARG A 42 1.35 -12.32 -6.18
N LEU A 43 0.56 -11.27 -6.00
CA LEU A 43 -0.87 -11.29 -6.29
C LEU A 43 -1.15 -11.55 -7.77
N LYS A 44 -0.42 -10.89 -8.68
CA LYS A 44 -0.54 -11.14 -10.12
C LYS A 44 -0.13 -12.55 -10.51
N ALA A 45 0.87 -13.14 -9.84
CA ALA A 45 1.27 -14.53 -10.06
C ALA A 45 0.17 -15.53 -9.66
N ASP A 46 -0.69 -15.15 -8.71
CA ASP A 46 -1.86 -15.92 -8.28
C ASP A 46 -3.13 -15.63 -9.12
N ASP A 47 -2.99 -14.98 -10.29
CA ASP A 47 -4.09 -14.56 -11.19
C ASP A 47 -5.09 -13.59 -10.52
N ILE A 48 -4.62 -12.84 -9.53
CA ILE A 48 -5.40 -11.80 -8.85
C ILE A 48 -5.19 -10.46 -9.56
N GLU A 49 -6.30 -9.83 -9.92
CA GLU A 49 -6.28 -8.50 -10.53
C GLU A 49 -5.85 -7.43 -9.52
N VAL A 50 -4.77 -6.72 -9.85
CA VAL A 50 -4.30 -5.56 -9.10
C VAL A 50 -4.24 -4.34 -10.01
N LEU A 51 -5.02 -3.33 -9.66
CA LEU A 51 -5.09 -2.06 -10.37
C LEU A 51 -4.28 -0.99 -9.64
N HIS A 52 -3.60 -0.13 -10.38
CA HIS A 52 -2.94 1.04 -9.80
C HIS A 52 -3.92 2.21 -9.82
N ASP A 53 -4.64 2.41 -8.71
CA ASP A 53 -5.58 3.50 -8.52
C ASP A 53 -5.38 4.14 -7.16
N THR A 54 -5.01 5.41 -7.16
CA THR A 54 -4.82 6.19 -5.93
C THR A 54 -6.14 6.55 -5.26
N GLY A 55 -7.26 6.52 -5.99
CA GLY A 55 -8.59 6.81 -5.43
C GLY A 55 -8.92 5.97 -4.20
N HIS A 56 -8.62 4.66 -4.27
CA HIS A 56 -8.92 3.70 -3.22
C HIS A 56 -7.87 3.67 -2.10
N THR A 57 -6.64 4.13 -2.36
CA THR A 57 -5.55 4.15 -1.36
C THR A 57 -5.42 5.50 -0.65
N ASN A 58 -6.06 6.56 -1.15
CA ASN A 58 -5.91 7.94 -0.68
C ASN A 58 -6.11 8.09 0.83
N GLU A 59 -7.09 7.41 1.41
CA GLU A 59 -7.34 7.49 2.85
C GLU A 59 -6.13 6.98 3.62
N ILE A 60 -5.70 5.74 3.35
CA ILE A 60 -4.52 5.13 3.98
C ILE A 60 -3.26 5.98 3.75
N GLU A 61 -3.07 6.51 2.54
CA GLU A 61 -1.95 7.40 2.24
C GLU A 61 -1.96 8.67 3.11
N SER A 62 -3.13 9.27 3.35
CA SER A 62 -3.25 10.42 4.24
C SER A 62 -2.89 10.05 5.67
N GLN A 63 -3.42 8.93 6.18
CA GLN A 63 -3.14 8.47 7.54
C GLN A 63 -1.65 8.19 7.75
N LEU A 64 -0.99 7.59 6.76
CA LEU A 64 0.45 7.31 6.81
C LEU A 64 1.29 8.59 6.76
N LYS A 65 0.89 9.60 5.97
CA LYS A 65 1.57 10.90 5.96
C LYS A 65 1.51 11.58 7.33
N GLU A 66 0.33 11.59 7.96
CA GLU A 66 0.16 12.11 9.32
C GLU A 66 1.00 11.34 10.35
N TYR A 67 1.07 10.00 10.20
CA TYR A 67 1.90 9.16 11.06
C TYR A 67 3.38 9.49 10.92
N PHE A 68 3.89 9.61 9.69
CA PHE A 68 5.29 9.96 9.44
C PHE A 68 5.63 11.39 9.84
N ALA A 69 4.65 12.30 9.86
CA ALA A 69 4.79 13.65 10.41
C ALA A 69 4.75 13.70 11.95
N GLY A 70 4.38 12.59 12.61
CA GLY A 70 4.18 12.53 14.06
C GLY A 70 2.86 13.14 14.54
N GLU A 71 1.95 13.47 13.63
CA GLU A 71 0.63 14.05 13.91
C GLU A 71 -0.40 12.98 14.28
N ARG A 72 -0.17 11.74 13.84
CA ARG A 72 -1.01 10.58 14.14
C ARG A 72 -0.20 9.45 14.78
N MET A 73 -0.75 8.83 15.81
CA MET A 73 -0.12 7.69 16.51
C MET A 73 -1.01 6.44 16.56
N VAL A 74 -2.28 6.55 16.17
CA VAL A 74 -3.26 5.46 16.21
C VAL A 74 -3.96 5.34 14.85
N PHE A 75 -4.12 4.09 14.40
CA PHE A 75 -4.89 3.71 13.21
C PHE A 75 -6.13 2.96 13.70
N GLU A 76 -7.31 3.37 13.23
CA GLU A 76 -8.62 2.77 13.57
C GLU A 76 -9.25 2.18 12.31
#